data_AF-A0A958KUZ9-F1
#
_entry.id   AF-A0A958KUZ9-F1
#
_cell.length_a   1.000
_cell.length_b   1.000
_cell.length_c   1.000
_cell.angle_alpha   90.00
_cell.angle_beta   90.00
_cell.angle_gamma   90.00
#
_symmetry.space_group_name_H-M   'P 1'
#
loop_
_entity.id
_entity.type
_entity.pdbx_description
1 polymer ?
#
loop_
_entity_poly.entity_id
_entity_poly.type
_entity_poly.pdbx_seq_one_letter_code
_entity_poly.pdbx_strand_id
1 'polypeptide(L)'
;MEIKLPEIPIVKKHPRTMVVIFVVFFLIVSLLVESSNNKPEEQNEVITAESVDTFIPSGFVLVPIEVQNLASLDSIVGQFGVVDLYTENDKNPLASGLKLIRSPRDPSQFAVMVPEASSKEIVRYSNKPFMVIVQNPNQNKSAVRQATQPTRITWED
;
A
#
# COMPACT_ATOMS: atom_id res chain seq x y z
N MET A 1 56.30 -1.75 61.98
CA MET A 1 56.22 -0.76 60.89
C MET A 1 54.75 -0.66 60.52
N GLU A 2 54.01 0.24 61.19
CA GLU A 2 52.56 0.38 61.01
C GLU A 2 52.29 1.31 59.83
N ILE A 3 51.54 0.82 58.84
CA ILE A 3 51.15 1.58 57.65
C ILE A 3 49.86 2.31 57.98
N LYS A 4 49.96 3.63 58.18
CA LYS A 4 48.81 4.51 58.35
C LYS A 4 48.15 4.72 56.98
N LEU A 5 46.94 4.22 56.79
CA LEU A 5 46.15 4.47 55.58
C LEU A 5 45.64 5.92 55.57
N PRO A 6 45.61 6.60 54.40
CA PRO A 6 45.10 7.96 54.30
C PRO A 6 43.57 8.01 54.44
N GLU A 7 43.08 8.88 55.31
CA GLU A 7 41.65 9.20 55.44
C GLU A 7 41.17 9.95 54.20
N ILE A 8 40.16 9.41 53.50
CA ILE A 8 39.54 10.05 52.34
C ILE A 8 38.59 11.13 52.85
N PRO A 9 38.75 12.41 52.47
CA PRO A 9 37.86 13.46 52.92
C PRO A 9 36.46 13.26 52.32
N ILE A 10 35.47 13.02 53.17
CA ILE A 10 34.05 12.97 52.77
C ILE A 10 33.60 14.41 52.54
N VAL A 11 33.57 14.82 51.27
CA VAL A 11 33.08 16.14 50.86
C VAL A 11 31.60 16.25 51.23
N LYS A 12 31.30 17.04 52.26
CA LYS A 12 29.93 17.33 52.73
C LYS A 12 29.22 18.21 51.71
N LYS A 13 28.58 17.57 50.71
CA LYS A 13 27.88 18.25 49.63
C LYS A 13 26.62 18.94 50.19
N HIS A 14 26.60 20.27 50.15
CA HIS A 14 25.48 21.05 50.66
C HIS A 14 24.18 20.78 49.86
N PRO A 15 23.00 20.83 50.49
CA PRO A 15 21.73 20.54 49.81
C PRO A 15 21.45 21.52 48.66
N ARG A 16 21.94 22.76 48.76
CA ARG A 16 21.81 23.77 47.71
C ARG A 16 22.61 23.41 46.45
N THR A 17 23.81 22.83 46.60
CA THR A 17 24.59 22.35 45.45
C THR A 17 23.99 21.11 44.82
N MET A 18 23.29 20.25 45.58
CA MET A 18 22.48 19.17 45.00
C MET A 18 21.32 19.71 44.15
N VAL A 19 20.57 20.70 44.66
CA VAL A 19 19.45 21.31 43.92
C VAL A 19 19.92 21.96 42.62
N VAL A 20 21.03 22.70 42.64
CA VAL A 20 21.59 23.32 41.43
C VAL A 20 21.98 22.27 40.39
N ILE A 21 22.57 21.15 40.81
CA ILE A 21 22.93 20.05 39.89
C ILE A 21 21.70 19.41 39.26
N PHE A 22 20.62 19.21 40.03
CA PHE A 22 19.37 18.68 39.49
C PHE A 22 18.71 19.63 38.49
N VAL A 23 18.70 20.94 38.77
CA VAL A 23 18.15 21.94 37.84
C VAL A 23 18.96 21.95 36.53
N VAL A 24 20.29 21.95 36.61
CA VAL A 24 21.15 21.91 35.42
C VAL A 24 20.95 20.60 34.64
N PHE A 25 20.84 19.47 35.34
CA PHE A 25 20.57 18.17 34.70
C PHE A 25 19.24 18.15 33.94
N PHE A 26 18.15 18.63 34.55
CA PHE A 26 16.85 18.72 33.87
C PHE A 26 16.85 19.68 32.67
N LEU A 27 17.64 20.75 32.74
CA LEU A 27 17.81 21.71 31.64
C LEU A 27 18.55 21.07 30.45
N ILE A 28 19.61 20.29 30.73
CA ILE A 28 20.34 19.53 29.71
C ILE A 28 19.47 18.43 29.10
N VAL A 29 18.71 17.70 29.93
CA VAL A 29 17.79 16.65 29.44
C VAL A 29 16.67 17.26 28.58
N SER A 30 16.11 18.41 28.95
CA SER A 30 15.10 19.10 28.13
C SER A 30 15.67 19.52 26.77
N LEU A 31 16.90 20.08 26.75
CA LEU A 31 17.56 20.43 25.49
C LEU A 31 17.85 19.22 24.60
N LEU A 32 18.19 18.07 25.19
CA LEU A 32 18.43 16.83 24.42
C LEU A 32 17.13 16.22 23.88
N VAL A 33 16.03 16.31 24.63
CA VAL A 33 14.70 15.84 24.16
C VAL A 33 14.18 16.73 23.03
N GLU A 34 14.34 18.05 23.12
CA GLU A 34 13.99 19.00 22.05
C GLU A 34 14.78 18.69 20.75
N SER A 35 16.08 18.40 20.89
CA SER A 35 16.94 18.06 19.74
C SER A 35 16.62 16.68 19.13
N SER A 36 16.02 15.76 19.89
CA SER A 36 15.63 14.43 19.42
C SER A 36 14.21 14.38 18.83
N ASN A 37 13.36 15.35 19.18
CA ASN A 37 12.00 15.47 18.63
C ASN A 37 11.90 16.38 17.41
N ASN A 38 12.95 17.11 17.07
CA ASN A 38 13.11 17.72 15.76
C ASN A 38 13.49 16.65 14.73
N LYS A 39 12.58 15.70 14.49
CA LYS A 39 12.41 15.22 13.10
C LYS A 39 12.24 16.50 12.28
N PRO A 40 12.99 16.72 11.19
CA PRO A 40 12.58 17.72 10.23
C PRO A 40 11.11 17.42 9.96
N GLU A 41 10.22 18.35 10.31
CA GLU A 41 8.99 18.50 9.55
C GLU A 41 9.53 18.68 8.13
N GLU A 42 9.55 17.57 7.39
CA GLU A 42 9.60 17.62 5.95
C GLU A 42 8.56 18.65 5.60
N GLN A 43 9.09 19.73 5.07
CA GLN A 43 8.35 20.87 4.58
C GLN A 43 7.13 20.30 3.88
N ASN A 44 5.99 20.98 4.03
CA ASN A 44 4.90 20.85 3.09
C ASN A 44 5.48 21.01 1.67
N GLU A 45 6.00 19.92 1.09
CA GLU A 45 5.81 19.62 -0.30
C GLU A 45 4.30 19.64 -0.40
N VAL A 46 3.81 20.81 -0.81
CA VAL A 46 2.78 20.84 -1.82
C VAL A 46 3.20 19.75 -2.79
N ILE A 47 2.62 18.56 -2.63
CA ILE A 47 2.50 17.59 -3.69
C ILE A 47 1.68 18.36 -4.72
N THR A 48 2.36 19.23 -5.46
CA THR A 48 2.04 19.56 -6.82
C THR A 48 1.92 18.18 -7.38
N ALA A 49 0.69 17.69 -7.52
CA ALA A 49 0.40 16.37 -8.05
C ALA A 49 1.28 16.27 -9.28
N GLU A 50 2.42 15.55 -9.16
CA GLU A 50 3.26 15.27 -10.30
C GLU A 50 2.30 14.65 -11.29
N SER A 51 2.11 15.39 -12.37
CA SER A 51 0.85 15.46 -13.08
C SER A 51 0.29 14.07 -13.32
N VAL A 52 -0.98 13.85 -12.97
CA VAL A 52 -1.73 12.67 -13.40
C VAL A 52 -1.58 12.48 -14.92
N ASP A 53 -1.38 13.58 -15.66
CA ASP A 53 -1.06 13.62 -17.09
C ASP A 53 0.28 12.99 -17.49
N THR A 54 1.27 12.83 -16.60
CA THR A 54 2.55 12.17 -16.92
C THR A 54 2.41 10.65 -17.02
N PHE A 55 1.39 10.07 -16.36
CA PHE A 55 1.24 8.62 -16.25
C PHE A 55 0.21 8.01 -17.20
N ILE A 56 -0.57 8.85 -17.90
CA ILE A 56 -1.59 8.40 -18.85
C ILE A 56 -1.06 8.61 -20.27
N PRO A 57 -0.77 7.54 -21.04
CA PRO A 57 -0.33 7.67 -22.42
C PRO A 57 -1.39 8.35 -23.30
N SER A 58 -0.95 9.03 -24.36
CA SER A 58 -1.85 9.62 -25.36
C SER A 58 -2.83 8.58 -25.91
N GLY A 59 -4.12 8.93 -25.96
CA GLY A 59 -5.19 8.04 -26.45
C GLY A 59 -5.72 7.05 -25.42
N PHE A 60 -5.26 7.12 -24.17
CA PHE A 60 -5.79 6.37 -23.04
C PHE A 60 -6.47 7.30 -22.03
N VAL A 61 -7.39 6.73 -21.26
CA VAL A 61 -8.07 7.39 -20.15
C VAL A 61 -8.14 6.45 -18.96
N LEU A 62 -8.22 7.04 -17.76
CA LEU A 62 -8.50 6.30 -16.53
C LEU A 62 -9.98 6.34 -16.25
N VAL A 63 -10.58 5.15 -16.14
CA VAL A 63 -11.99 5.00 -15.76
C VAL A 63 -12.03 4.45 -14.34
N PRO A 64 -12.58 5.17 -13.36
CA PRO A 64 -12.76 4.66 -12.01
C PRO A 64 -13.76 3.50 -12.03
N ILE A 65 -13.48 2.46 -11.26
CA ILE A 65 -14.33 1.27 -11.17
C ILE A 65 -14.54 0.86 -9.71
N GLU A 66 -15.73 0.35 -9.43
CA GLU A 66 -16.00 -0.36 -8.19
C GLU A 66 -15.65 -1.83 -8.36
N VAL A 67 -15.06 -2.44 -7.33
CA VAL A 67 -14.59 -3.83 -7.37
C VAL A 67 -15.31 -4.67 -6.33
N GLN A 68 -15.91 -5.78 -6.77
CA GLN A 68 -16.64 -6.69 -5.89
C GLN A 68 -15.71 -7.46 -4.93
N ASN A 69 -14.52 -7.82 -5.40
CA ASN A 69 -13.55 -8.66 -4.70
C ASN A 69 -12.36 -7.87 -4.12
N LEU A 70 -12.61 -6.67 -3.59
CA LEU A 70 -11.58 -5.75 -3.09
C LEU A 70 -10.65 -6.39 -2.04
N ALA A 71 -11.21 -7.12 -1.06
CA ALA A 71 -10.43 -7.78 -0.02
C ALA A 71 -9.43 -8.81 -0.59
N SER A 72 -9.78 -9.44 -1.71
CA SER A 72 -8.88 -10.38 -2.39
C SER A 72 -7.79 -9.65 -3.18
N LEU A 73 -8.10 -8.50 -3.77
CA LEU A 73 -7.13 -7.71 -4.51
C LEU A 73 -6.08 -7.06 -3.60
N ASP A 74 -6.43 -6.72 -2.36
CA ASP A 74 -5.54 -5.94 -1.50
C ASP A 74 -4.21 -6.65 -1.18
N SER A 75 -4.25 -7.99 -1.12
CA SER A 75 -3.07 -8.83 -0.87
C SER A 75 -2.28 -9.20 -2.14
N ILE A 76 -2.84 -8.95 -3.33
CA ILE A 76 -2.28 -9.43 -4.61
C ILE A 76 -1.79 -8.25 -5.46
N VAL A 77 -2.54 -7.16 -5.48
CA VAL A 77 -2.27 -5.99 -6.32
C VAL A 77 -1.59 -4.91 -5.48
N GLY A 78 -0.37 -4.55 -5.87
CA GLY A 78 0.34 -3.39 -5.33
C GLY A 78 -0.25 -2.07 -5.85
N GLN A 79 0.61 -1.20 -6.37
CA GLN A 79 0.19 0.08 -6.95
C GLN A 79 -0.45 -0.08 -8.34
N PHE A 80 0.01 -1.08 -9.10
CA PHE A 80 -0.45 -1.38 -10.46
C PHE A 80 -0.61 -2.89 -10.65
N GLY A 81 -1.50 -3.30 -11.55
CA GLY A 81 -1.67 -4.69 -11.96
C GLY A 81 -2.23 -4.81 -13.38
N VAL A 82 -2.16 -6.00 -13.97
CA VAL A 82 -2.87 -6.31 -15.22
C VAL A 82 -4.05 -7.19 -14.85
N VAL A 83 -5.24 -6.86 -15.34
CA VAL A 83 -6.48 -7.51 -14.92
C VAL A 83 -7.45 -7.77 -16.06
N ASP A 84 -8.33 -8.73 -15.83
CA ASP A 84 -9.56 -8.93 -16.58
C ASP A 84 -10.75 -8.42 -15.78
N LEU A 85 -11.68 -7.74 -16.46
CA LEU A 85 -12.92 -7.24 -15.88
C LEU A 85 -14.08 -8.11 -16.31
N TYR A 86 -14.89 -8.52 -15.35
CA TYR A 86 -16.11 -9.27 -15.55
C TYR A 86 -17.30 -8.52 -14.96
N THR A 87 -18.44 -8.59 -15.64
CA THR A 87 -19.71 -8.14 -15.08
C THR A 87 -20.37 -9.28 -14.31
N GLU A 88 -21.15 -8.92 -13.27
CA GLU A 88 -21.97 -9.86 -12.52
C GLU A 88 -22.89 -10.63 -13.48
N ASN A 89 -22.59 -11.94 -13.69
CA ASN A 89 -23.27 -12.91 -14.56
C ASN A 89 -22.71 -13.14 -15.97
N ASP A 90 -21.60 -12.51 -16.38
CA ASP A 90 -20.95 -12.89 -17.64
C ASP A 90 -19.84 -13.91 -17.41
N LYS A 91 -19.76 -14.90 -18.31
CA LYS A 91 -18.68 -15.91 -18.33
C LYS A 91 -17.46 -15.39 -19.09
N ASN A 92 -17.66 -14.43 -19.99
CA ASN A 92 -16.59 -13.80 -20.74
C ASN A 92 -16.18 -12.49 -20.06
N PRO A 93 -14.89 -12.13 -20.12
CA PRO A 93 -14.46 -10.83 -19.65
C PRO A 93 -15.06 -9.74 -20.54
N LEU A 94 -15.57 -8.68 -19.93
CA LEU A 94 -15.97 -7.45 -20.62
C LEU A 94 -14.75 -6.83 -21.30
N ALA A 95 -13.62 -6.84 -20.59
CA ALA A 95 -12.34 -6.38 -21.12
C ALA A 95 -11.21 -7.16 -20.46
N SER A 96 -10.16 -7.41 -21.24
CA SER A 96 -9.03 -8.21 -20.82
C SER A 96 -7.70 -7.50 -20.94
N GLY A 97 -6.77 -7.85 -20.05
CA GLY A 97 -5.41 -7.31 -20.05
C GLY A 97 -5.34 -5.80 -19.77
N LEU A 98 -6.28 -5.27 -18.99
CA LEU A 98 -6.31 -3.86 -18.64
C LEU A 98 -5.34 -3.56 -17.51
N LYS A 99 -4.69 -2.39 -17.58
CA LYS A 99 -3.86 -1.93 -16.47
C LYS A 99 -4.77 -1.36 -15.37
N LEU A 100 -4.82 -2.05 -14.24
CA LEU A 100 -5.45 -1.58 -13.01
C LEU A 100 -4.48 -0.67 -12.25
N ILE A 101 -4.98 0.45 -11.76
CA ILE A 101 -4.24 1.44 -10.99
C ILE A 101 -4.98 1.65 -9.67
N ARG A 102 -4.26 1.53 -8.57
CA ARG A 102 -4.76 1.87 -7.24
C ARG A 102 -4.54 3.37 -6.98
N SER A 103 -5.54 4.06 -6.44
CA SER A 103 -5.41 5.47 -6.09
C SER A 103 -4.39 5.65 -4.96
N PRO A 104 -3.39 6.56 -5.12
CA PRO A 104 -2.43 6.85 -4.05
C PRO A 104 -3.05 7.53 -2.83
N ARG A 105 -4.13 8.29 -3.04
CA ARG A 105 -4.81 9.05 -1.98
C ARG A 105 -5.84 8.20 -1.23
N ASP A 106 -6.39 7.18 -1.89
CA ASP A 106 -7.37 6.27 -1.32
C ASP A 106 -7.13 4.83 -1.84
N PRO A 107 -6.46 3.97 -1.07
CA PRO A 107 -6.15 2.60 -1.47
C PRO A 107 -7.37 1.71 -1.75
N SER A 108 -8.58 2.14 -1.39
CA SER A 108 -9.83 1.43 -1.68
C SER A 108 -10.39 1.73 -3.07
N GLN A 109 -9.87 2.77 -3.74
CA GLN A 109 -10.33 3.21 -5.04
C GLN A 109 -9.41 2.71 -6.14
N PHE A 110 -10.02 2.22 -7.21
CA PHE A 110 -9.32 1.66 -8.35
C PHE A 110 -9.79 2.33 -9.65
N ALA A 111 -8.87 2.43 -10.60
CA ALA A 111 -9.16 2.85 -11.96
C ALA A 111 -8.51 1.89 -12.95
N VAL A 112 -9.15 1.70 -14.09
CA VAL A 112 -8.56 0.95 -15.21
C VAL A 112 -8.17 1.91 -16.32
N MET A 113 -6.99 1.65 -16.88
CA MET A 113 -6.51 2.37 -18.05
C MET A 113 -7.04 1.69 -19.30
N VAL A 114 -7.79 2.44 -20.10
CA VAL A 114 -8.44 1.95 -21.32
C VAL A 114 -8.22 2.91 -22.48
N PRO A 115 -8.21 2.44 -23.73
CA PRO A 115 -8.24 3.32 -24.89
C PRO A 115 -9.47 4.23 -24.82
N GLU A 116 -9.33 5.50 -25.17
CA GLU A 116 -10.41 6.49 -25.13
C GLU A 116 -11.64 6.02 -25.92
N ALA A 117 -11.44 5.36 -27.06
CA ALA A 117 -12.50 4.80 -27.90
C ALA A 117 -13.35 3.73 -27.18
N SER A 118 -12.76 2.97 -26.26
CA SER A 118 -13.42 1.89 -25.51
C SER A 118 -13.95 2.34 -24.14
N SER A 119 -13.59 3.54 -23.69
CA SER A 119 -13.97 4.09 -22.37
C SER A 119 -15.49 4.10 -22.14
N LYS A 120 -16.26 4.42 -23.20
CA LYS A 120 -17.73 4.47 -23.14
C LYS A 120 -18.34 3.13 -22.79
N GLU A 121 -17.71 2.02 -23.15
CA GLU A 121 -18.20 0.68 -22.84
C GLU A 121 -18.06 0.41 -21.34
N ILE A 122 -16.89 0.70 -20.75
CA ILE A 122 -16.68 0.54 -19.31
C ILE A 122 -17.64 1.42 -18.50
N VAL A 123 -17.81 2.68 -18.91
CA VAL A 123 -18.71 3.64 -18.23
C VAL A 123 -20.17 3.18 -18.26
N ARG A 124 -20.62 2.47 -19.30
CA ARG A 124 -22.01 1.94 -19.34
C ARG A 124 -22.30 0.94 -18.22
N TYR A 125 -21.27 0.26 -17.72
CA TYR A 125 -21.38 -0.73 -16.65
C TYR A 125 -20.91 -0.19 -15.29
N SER A 126 -20.53 1.10 -15.20
CA SER A 126 -19.97 1.69 -13.97
C SER A 126 -20.95 1.81 -12.81
N ASN A 127 -22.24 1.56 -13.05
CA ASN A 127 -23.27 1.51 -12.01
C ASN A 127 -23.32 0.17 -11.26
N LYS A 128 -22.45 -0.78 -11.62
CA LYS A 128 -22.33 -2.08 -10.98
C LYS A 128 -20.86 -2.36 -10.63
N PRO A 129 -20.60 -3.06 -9.53
CA PRO A 129 -19.24 -3.48 -9.21
C PRO A 129 -18.76 -4.54 -10.20
N PHE A 130 -17.51 -4.43 -10.62
CA PHE A 130 -16.86 -5.42 -11.46
C PHE A 130 -16.21 -6.52 -10.62
N MET A 131 -16.24 -7.74 -11.14
CA MET A 131 -15.36 -8.80 -10.67
C MET A 131 -14.02 -8.66 -11.40
N VAL A 132 -12.92 -8.67 -10.64
CA VAL A 132 -11.58 -8.42 -11.19
C VAL A 132 -10.69 -9.64 -10.99
N ILE A 133 -10.08 -10.12 -12.07
CA ILE A 133 -9.12 -11.23 -12.02
C ILE A 133 -7.74 -10.69 -12.37
N VAL A 134 -6.76 -10.90 -11.49
CA VAL A 134 -5.37 -10.46 -11.71
C VAL A 134 -4.67 -11.44 -12.64
N GLN A 135 -4.12 -10.90 -13.73
CA GLN A 135 -3.29 -11.64 -14.66
C GLN A 135 -1.82 -11.59 -14.21
N ASN A 136 -1.13 -12.70 -14.37
CA ASN A 136 0.32 -12.71 -14.27
C ASN A 136 0.90 -12.21 -15.61
N PRO A 137 1.69 -11.12 -15.62
CA PRO A 137 2.24 -10.54 -16.85
C PRO A 137 3.18 -11.49 -17.60
N ASN A 138 3.69 -12.55 -16.97
CA ASN A 138 4.67 -13.48 -17.52
C ASN A 138 4.11 -14.86 -17.90
N GLN A 139 2.80 -15.04 -17.99
CA GLN A 139 2.23 -16.38 -18.18
C GLN A 139 2.25 -16.90 -19.62
N ASN A 140 3.02 -17.98 -19.82
CA ASN A 140 2.66 -19.05 -20.75
C ASN A 140 1.48 -19.84 -20.15
N LYS A 141 0.37 -19.89 -20.90
CA LYS A 141 -0.96 -20.43 -20.54
C LYS A 141 -0.90 -21.67 -19.62
N SER A 142 -1.24 -21.51 -18.34
CA SER A 142 -1.52 -22.64 -17.43
C SER A 142 -2.98 -23.03 -17.58
N ALA A 143 -3.27 -24.19 -18.17
CA ALA A 143 -4.64 -24.65 -18.39
C ALA A 143 -5.18 -25.42 -17.17
N VAL A 144 -6.36 -25.04 -16.69
CA VAL A 144 -7.12 -25.86 -15.74
C VAL A 144 -7.78 -26.97 -16.54
N ARG A 145 -7.36 -28.22 -16.31
CA ARG A 145 -8.00 -29.41 -16.91
C ARG A 145 -9.44 -29.49 -16.42
N GLN A 146 -10.42 -29.35 -17.32
CA GLN A 146 -11.78 -29.77 -17.04
C GLN A 146 -11.77 -31.29 -16.89
N ALA A 147 -12.26 -31.81 -15.77
CA ALA A 147 -12.36 -33.24 -15.55
C ALA A 147 -13.35 -33.82 -16.57
N THR A 148 -12.84 -34.59 -17.54
CA THR A 148 -13.66 -35.39 -18.44
C THR A 148 -14.46 -36.38 -17.60
N GLN A 149 -15.78 -36.22 -17.56
CA GLN A 149 -16.65 -37.18 -16.87
C GLN A 149 -16.48 -38.56 -17.52
N PRO A 150 -16.32 -39.66 -16.73
CA PRO A 150 -16.21 -40.99 -17.30
C PRO A 150 -17.53 -41.36 -17.96
N THR A 151 -17.48 -41.66 -19.26
CA THR A 151 -18.60 -42.24 -20.01
C THR A 151 -19.05 -43.51 -19.28
N ARG A 152 -20.22 -43.45 -18.65
CA ARG A 152 -20.88 -44.62 -18.06
C ARG A 152 -21.25 -45.55 -19.22
N ILE A 153 -20.46 -46.60 -19.44
CA ILE A 153 -20.82 -47.66 -20.37
C ILE A 153 -21.98 -48.43 -19.71
N THR A 154 -23.19 -48.19 -20.19
CA THR A 154 -24.33 -49.08 -19.95
C THR A 154 -24.18 -50.26 -20.88
N TRP A 155 -24.01 -51.45 -20.32
CA TRP A 155 -24.23 -52.68 -21.07
C TRP A 155 -25.75 -52.86 -21.18
N GLU A 156 -26.26 -52.95 -22.41
CA GLU A 156 -27.62 -53.39 -22.68
C GLU A 156 -27.64 -54.93 -22.66
N ASP A 157 -28.62 -55.48 -21.93
CA ASP A 157 -28.93 -56.91 -21.84
C ASP A 157 -29.59 -57.45 -23.12
#